data_AF-A0A4Q2WYU9-F1
#
_entry.id   AF-A0A4Q2WYU9-F1
#
_cell.length_a   1.000
_cell.length_b   1.000
_cell.length_c   1.000
_cell.angle_alpha   90.00
_cell.angle_beta   90.00
_cell.angle_gamma   90.00
#
_symmetry.space_group_name_H-M   'P 1'
#
loop_
_entity.id
_entity.type
_entity.pdbx_description
1 polymer ?
#
loop_
_entity_poly.entity_id
_entity_poly.type
_entity_poly.pdbx_seq_one_letter_code
_entity_poly.pdbx_strand_id
1 'polypeptide(L)'
;MSVQRYIFSIDDLPRARGESHELSFQGGSPDTFAELLQQSLREPSLWQRWRSMQADPDAVDPALGANDPAATVEAHQSDVHVTVHVRTSLPHAIIQHRMTLLIGKHWTLRDVSAG
;
A
#
# COMPACT_ATOMS: atom_id res chain seq x y z
N MET A 1 4.84 -18.86 6.61
CA MET A 1 5.35 -17.49 6.33
C MET A 1 5.27 -16.71 7.62
N SER A 2 6.35 -16.01 8.02
CA SER A 2 6.35 -15.22 9.27
C SER A 2 5.67 -13.88 9.00
N VAL A 3 4.79 -13.47 9.91
CA VAL A 3 4.10 -12.19 9.84
C VAL A 3 5.07 -11.10 10.29
N GLN A 4 5.18 -10.03 9.51
CA GLN A 4 6.00 -8.88 9.80
C GLN A 4 5.11 -7.66 10.04
N ARG A 5 5.60 -6.75 10.87
CA ARG A 5 5.01 -5.44 11.11
C ARG A 5 5.88 -4.39 10.44
N TYR A 6 5.25 -3.58 9.61
CA TYR A 6 5.86 -2.43 8.96
C TYR A 6 5.19 -1.17 9.46
N ILE A 7 5.99 -0.17 9.80
CA ILE A 7 5.51 1.15 10.20
C ILE A 7 5.94 2.14 9.12
N PHE A 8 4.97 2.77 8.49
CA PHE A 8 5.19 3.82 7.50
C PHE A 8 4.71 5.16 8.02
N SER A 9 5.30 6.23 7.50
CA SER A 9 4.92 7.61 7.79
C SER A 9 4.66 8.32 6.48
N ILE A 10 3.53 9.01 6.39
CA ILE A 10 3.06 9.76 5.23
C ILE A 10 3.03 11.24 5.65
N ASP A 11 3.71 12.11 4.90
CA ASP A 11 3.87 13.51 5.31
C ASP A 11 2.63 14.38 5.06
N ASP A 12 1.90 14.13 3.97
CA ASP A 12 0.66 14.84 3.62
C ASP A 12 -0.26 13.88 2.85
N LEU A 13 -1.04 13.07 3.59
CA LEU A 13 -1.97 12.11 3.00
C LEU A 13 -3.00 12.78 2.06
N PRO A 14 -3.62 13.94 2.40
CA PRO A 14 -4.54 14.63 1.51
C PRO A 14 -3.95 14.99 0.15
N ARG A 15 -2.67 15.35 0.08
CA ARG A 15 -1.97 15.68 -1.19
C ARG A 15 -1.30 14.49 -1.86
N ALA A 16 -1.10 13.38 -1.16
CA ALA A 16 -0.41 12.23 -1.70
C ALA A 16 -1.26 11.54 -2.80
N ARG A 17 -0.70 11.40 -4.00
CA ARG A 17 -1.31 10.72 -5.14
C ARG A 17 -0.29 9.81 -5.82
N GLY A 18 -0.75 8.68 -6.32
CA GLY A 18 0.04 7.80 -7.17
C GLY A 18 0.17 8.36 -8.59
N GLU A 19 0.94 7.64 -9.41
CA GLU A 19 1.18 8.04 -10.81
C GLU A 19 -0.10 7.98 -11.66
N SER A 20 -0.95 6.98 -11.40
CA SER A 20 -2.22 6.80 -12.10
C SER A 20 -3.37 7.34 -11.26
N HIS A 21 -4.09 8.35 -11.77
CA HIS A 21 -5.27 8.92 -11.10
C HIS A 21 -6.35 7.85 -10.80
N GLU A 22 -6.53 6.87 -11.68
CA GLU A 22 -7.52 5.79 -11.51
C GLU A 22 -7.19 4.81 -10.37
N LEU A 23 -5.91 4.68 -10.02
CA LEU A 23 -5.44 3.79 -8.95
C LEU A 23 -5.15 4.55 -7.65
N SER A 24 -5.01 5.87 -7.75
CA SER A 24 -4.64 6.71 -6.63
C SER A 24 -5.74 6.81 -5.59
N PHE A 25 -5.34 6.94 -4.33
CA PHE A 25 -6.23 7.33 -3.25
C PHE A 25 -6.79 8.73 -3.54
N GLN A 26 -8.13 8.84 -3.61
CA GLN A 26 -8.81 10.07 -4.01
C GLN A 26 -8.93 11.11 -2.89
N GLY A 27 -8.31 10.86 -1.73
CA GLY A 27 -8.47 11.65 -0.53
C GLY A 27 -9.55 11.07 0.39
N GLY A 28 -9.48 11.45 1.67
CA GLY A 28 -10.32 10.89 2.72
C GLY A 28 -9.61 10.94 4.06
N SER A 29 -10.15 10.22 5.05
CA SER A 29 -9.51 10.06 6.35
C SER A 29 -8.37 9.04 6.29
N PRO A 30 -7.45 9.06 7.26
CA PRO A 30 -6.47 7.99 7.45
C PRO A 30 -7.11 6.60 7.50
N ASP A 31 -8.27 6.46 8.13
CA ASP A 31 -8.99 5.18 8.23
C ASP A 31 -9.41 4.66 6.86
N THR A 32 -9.97 5.52 6.01
CA THR A 32 -10.31 5.13 4.62
C THR A 32 -9.08 4.72 3.82
N PHE A 33 -7.95 5.40 4.06
CA PHE A 33 -6.68 4.98 3.44
C PHE A 33 -6.22 3.61 3.96
N ALA A 34 -6.32 3.36 5.27
CA ALA A 34 -5.98 2.06 5.87
C ALA A 34 -6.84 0.94 5.30
N GLU A 35 -8.15 1.13 5.20
CA GLU A 35 -9.08 0.18 4.60
C GLU A 35 -8.74 -0.12 3.14
N LEU A 36 -8.44 0.92 2.36
CA LEU A 36 -8.06 0.78 0.95
C LEU A 36 -6.74 0.03 0.79
N LEU A 37 -5.72 0.40 1.58
CA LEU A 37 -4.42 -0.29 1.54
C LEU A 37 -4.59 -1.75 1.98
N GLN A 38 -5.35 -2.01 3.04
CA GLN A 38 -5.66 -3.36 3.51
C GLN A 38 -6.32 -4.19 2.42
N GLN A 39 -7.35 -3.65 1.76
CA GLN A 39 -8.01 -4.33 0.66
C GLN A 39 -7.03 -4.63 -0.48
N SER A 40 -6.15 -3.69 -0.83
CA SER A 40 -5.14 -3.88 -1.89
C SER A 40 -4.06 -4.92 -1.56
N LEU A 41 -3.85 -5.24 -0.29
CA LEU A 41 -2.95 -6.29 0.18
C LEU A 41 -3.65 -7.65 0.22
N ARG A 42 -4.96 -7.67 0.53
CA ARG A 42 -5.78 -8.89 0.58
C ARG A 42 -6.21 -9.36 -0.80
N GLU A 43 -6.44 -8.42 -1.72
CA GLU A 43 -6.94 -8.70 -3.06
C GLU A 43 -5.92 -8.31 -4.14
N PRO A 44 -5.81 -9.07 -5.22
CA PRO A 44 -4.95 -8.72 -6.35
C PRO A 44 -5.59 -7.67 -7.27
N SER A 45 -6.80 -7.18 -6.98
CA SER A 45 -7.59 -6.33 -7.87
C SER A 45 -6.88 -5.03 -8.25
N LEU A 46 -6.22 -4.35 -7.30
CA LEU A 46 -5.42 -3.16 -7.58
C LEU A 46 -4.24 -3.46 -8.51
N TRP A 47 -3.52 -4.55 -8.25
CA TRP A 47 -2.37 -4.96 -9.07
C TRP A 47 -2.80 -5.41 -10.47
N GLN A 48 -3.92 -6.12 -10.60
CA GLN A 48 -4.47 -6.53 -11.90
C GLN A 48 -4.81 -5.31 -12.74
N ARG A 49 -5.48 -4.31 -12.16
CA ARG A 49 -5.77 -3.04 -12.86
C ARG A 49 -4.48 -2.35 -13.31
N TRP A 50 -3.51 -2.19 -12.41
CA TRP A 50 -2.21 -1.61 -12.76
C TRP A 50 -1.47 -2.38 -13.86
N ARG A 51 -1.46 -3.72 -13.78
CA ARG A 51 -0.86 -4.62 -14.77
C ARG A 51 -1.51 -4.42 -16.13
N SER A 52 -2.84 -4.34 -16.20
CA SER A 52 -3.58 -4.09 -17.44
C SER A 52 -3.32 -2.71 -18.05
N MET A 53 -2.82 -1.75 -17.27
CA MET A 53 -2.40 -0.42 -17.78
C MET A 53 -0.98 -0.43 -18.34
N GLN A 54 -0.18 -1.49 -18.10
CA GLN A 54 1.18 -1.58 -18.63
C GLN A 54 1.15 -1.85 -20.13
N ALA A 55 2.18 -1.37 -20.84
CA ALA A 55 2.33 -1.61 -22.27
C ALA A 55 2.46 -3.11 -22.62
N ASP A 56 3.07 -3.88 -21.71
CA ASP A 56 3.14 -5.34 -21.78
C ASP A 56 2.75 -5.93 -20.41
N PRO A 57 1.48 -6.35 -20.23
CA PRO A 57 1.02 -6.93 -18.97
C PRO A 57 1.67 -8.29 -18.70
N ASP A 58 2.06 -9.05 -19.72
CA ASP A 58 2.59 -10.41 -19.57
C ASP A 58 4.07 -10.42 -19.16
N ALA A 59 4.79 -9.36 -19.47
CA ALA A 59 6.14 -9.11 -18.95
C ALA A 59 6.17 -8.74 -17.45
N VAL A 60 5.03 -8.41 -16.83
CA VAL A 60 4.96 -8.07 -15.40
C VAL A 60 5.12 -9.33 -14.54
N ASP A 61 6.07 -9.26 -13.61
CA ASP A 61 6.33 -10.33 -12.65
C ASP A 61 5.04 -10.69 -11.86
N PRO A 62 4.54 -11.94 -11.96
CA PRO A 62 3.36 -12.39 -11.20
C PRO A 62 3.60 -12.37 -9.68
N ALA A 63 4.85 -12.40 -9.20
CA ALA A 63 5.15 -12.32 -7.77
C ALA A 63 4.74 -10.97 -7.15
N LEU A 64 4.69 -9.88 -7.93
CA LEU A 64 4.14 -8.58 -7.49
C LEU A 64 2.62 -8.63 -7.20
N GLY A 65 1.94 -9.63 -7.77
CA GLY A 65 0.53 -9.90 -7.58
C GLY A 65 0.20 -10.70 -6.33
N ALA A 66 1.19 -11.11 -5.53
CA ALA A 66 0.92 -11.87 -4.31
C ALA A 66 0.09 -11.05 -3.31
N ASN A 67 -0.78 -11.75 -2.60
CA ASN A 67 -1.75 -11.19 -1.66
C ASN A 67 -1.76 -11.98 -0.35
N ASP A 68 -2.19 -11.32 0.71
CA ASP A 68 -2.30 -11.89 2.04
C ASP A 68 -3.69 -11.58 2.60
N PRO A 69 -4.62 -12.55 2.56
CA PRO A 69 -5.98 -12.38 3.08
C PRO A 69 -6.04 -12.01 4.56
N ALA A 70 -4.99 -12.33 5.34
CA ALA A 70 -4.87 -12.02 6.75
C ALA A 70 -4.18 -10.66 7.03
N ALA A 71 -3.77 -9.92 6.00
CA ALA A 71 -3.12 -8.63 6.17
C ALA A 71 -4.04 -7.65 6.91
N THR A 72 -3.49 -6.93 7.89
CA THR A 72 -4.21 -5.87 8.60
C THR A 72 -3.47 -4.55 8.46
N VAL A 73 -4.23 -3.47 8.30
CA VAL A 73 -3.67 -2.11 8.22
C VAL A 73 -4.42 -1.21 9.17
N GLU A 74 -3.67 -0.44 9.93
CA GLU A 74 -4.18 0.62 10.81
C GLU A 74 -3.49 1.92 10.43
N ALA A 75 -4.22 3.03 10.42
CA ALA A 75 -3.64 4.35 10.20
C ALA A 75 -4.02 5.27 11.34
N HIS A 76 -3.05 6.06 11.78
CA HIS A 76 -3.21 7.02 12.86
C HIS A 76 -2.72 8.38 12.38
N GLN A 77 -3.59 9.39 12.44
CA GLN A 77 -3.17 10.76 12.20
C GLN A 77 -2.42 11.31 13.41
N SER A 78 -1.32 12.00 13.15
CA SER A 78 -0.52 12.71 14.14
C SER A 78 -0.14 14.07 13.55
N ASP A 79 -0.96 15.07 13.86
CA ASP A 79 -0.92 16.40 13.25
C ASP A 79 -1.05 16.35 11.72
N VAL A 80 0.00 16.75 11.01
CA VAL A 80 0.06 16.73 9.54
C VAL A 80 0.46 15.38 8.97
N HIS A 81 1.09 14.53 9.78
CA HIS A 81 1.59 13.23 9.34
C HIS A 81 0.55 12.14 9.61
N VAL A 82 0.60 11.09 8.81
CA VAL A 82 -0.16 9.85 9.03
C VAL A 82 0.81 8.71 9.23
N THR A 83 0.69 8.01 10.35
CA THR A 83 1.44 6.79 10.62
C THR A 83 0.59 5.58 10.24
N VAL A 84 1.15 4.66 9.47
CA VAL A 84 0.44 3.49 8.96
C VAL A 84 1.14 2.23 9.44
N HIS A 85 0.43 1.39 10.17
CA HIS A 85 0.90 0.12 10.66
C HIS A 85 0.34 -0.98 9.77
N VAL A 86 1.22 -1.70 9.09
CA VAL A 86 0.87 -2.83 8.23
C VAL A 86 1.37 -4.10 8.88
N ARG A 87 0.49 -5.08 9.08
CA ARG A 87 0.85 -6.42 9.53
C ARG A 87 0.52 -7.42 8.43
N THR A 88 1.54 -8.08 7.88
CA THR A 88 1.37 -9.00 6.77
C THR A 88 2.53 -9.98 6.67
N SER A 89 2.29 -11.12 6.03
CA SER A 89 3.32 -12.07 5.60
C SER A 89 3.95 -11.72 4.25
N LEU A 90 3.47 -10.66 3.58
CA LEU A 90 4.00 -10.20 2.29
C LEU A 90 5.39 -9.55 2.44
N PRO A 91 6.25 -9.71 1.42
CA PRO A 91 7.51 -8.97 1.35
C PRO A 91 7.28 -7.46 1.24
N HIS A 92 8.20 -6.68 1.81
CA HIS A 92 8.20 -5.22 1.74
C HIS A 92 7.99 -4.67 0.33
N ALA A 93 8.60 -5.29 -0.69
CA ALA A 93 8.50 -4.86 -2.09
C ALA A 93 7.04 -4.80 -2.59
N ILE A 94 6.17 -5.70 -2.13
CA ILE A 94 4.76 -5.70 -2.51
C ILE A 94 4.03 -4.55 -1.84
N ILE A 95 4.29 -4.33 -0.55
CA ILE A 95 3.69 -3.24 0.22
C ILE A 95 4.11 -1.90 -0.36
N GLN A 96 5.41 -1.73 -0.61
CA GLN A 96 5.98 -0.56 -1.29
C GLN A 96 5.29 -0.31 -2.62
N HIS A 97 5.11 -1.34 -3.45
CA HIS A 97 4.42 -1.20 -4.72
C HIS A 97 2.97 -0.73 -4.54
N ARG A 98 2.19 -1.35 -3.63
CA ARG A 98 0.81 -0.92 -3.35
C ARG A 98 0.74 0.53 -2.84
N MET A 99 1.64 0.91 -1.94
CA MET A 99 1.74 2.29 -1.46
C MET A 99 2.06 3.26 -2.59
N THR A 100 2.99 2.92 -3.48
CA THR A 100 3.32 3.77 -4.63
C THR A 100 2.16 3.94 -5.60
N LEU A 101 1.35 2.91 -5.82
CA LEU A 101 0.14 3.03 -6.65
C LEU A 101 -0.92 3.95 -6.03
N LEU A 102 -1.12 3.86 -4.72
CA LEU A 102 -2.16 4.61 -4.02
C LEU A 102 -1.75 6.07 -3.78
N ILE A 103 -0.53 6.31 -3.30
CA ILE A 103 -0.09 7.60 -2.76
C ILE A 103 1.29 8.03 -3.25
N GLY A 104 1.83 7.37 -4.28
CA GLY A 104 3.11 7.77 -4.88
C GLY A 104 4.30 7.56 -3.94
N LYS A 105 5.27 8.47 -3.98
CA LYS A 105 6.50 8.40 -3.16
C LYS A 105 6.42 9.25 -1.88
N HIS A 106 5.21 9.61 -1.45
CA HIS A 106 4.94 10.50 -0.31
C HIS A 106 4.98 9.78 1.05
N TRP A 107 5.79 8.73 1.18
CA TRP A 107 5.87 7.92 2.38
C TRP A 107 7.32 7.51 2.67
N THR A 108 7.58 7.27 3.95
CA THR A 108 8.86 6.79 4.45
C THR A 108 8.63 5.56 5.32
N LEU A 109 9.41 4.50 5.10
CA LEU A 109 9.46 3.36 6.01
C LEU A 109 10.19 3.77 7.30
N ARG A 110 9.54 3.63 8.44
CA ARG A 110 10.08 4.00 9.76
C ARG A 110 10.69 2.82 10.48
N ASP A 111 9.99 1.69 10.50
CA ASP A 111 10.39 0.51 11.25
C ASP A 111 9.90 -0.78 10.57
N VAL A 112 10.70 -1.84 10.71
CA VAL A 112 10.31 -3.21 10.33
C VAL A 112 10.66 -4.13 11.49
N SER A 113 9.65 -4.82 12.01
CA SER A 113 9.80 -5.77 13.10
C SER A 113 9.15 -7.10 12.74
N ALA A 114 9.77 -8.21 13.20
CA ALA A 114 9.10 -9.50 13.21
C ALA A 114 7.94 -9.45 14.22
N GLY A 115 6.74 -9.84 13.80
CA GLY A 115 5.52 -9.73 14.61
C GLY A 115 5.02 -11.05 15.17
#